data_AF-A0A1Z5JM62-F1
#
_entry.id   AF-A0A1Z5JM62-F1
#
_cell.length_a   1.000
_cell.length_b   1.000
_cell.length_c   1.000
_cell.angle_alpha   90.00
_cell.angle_beta   90.00
_cell.angle_gamma   90.00
#
_symmetry.space_group_name_H-M   'P 1'
#
loop_
_entity.id
_entity.type
_entity.pdbx_description
1 polymer ?
#
loop_
_entity_poly.entity_id
_entity_poly.type
_entity_poly.pdbx_seq_one_letter_code
_entity_poly.pdbx_strand_id
1 'polypeptide(L)'
;MDELATLEVSAEGETTTTPDVEVPADGEFRILMQSLEDDNKSQDGEWVQLAEELPESAPTSSNPVDDEGESLYGQPLSVKEAAEKMPPGGGGLIYTATLIPDDFFKDQKLAKLVGKGILNSERTAIKPRRPSLAVRSSNFFQSLTKVGPRYIFSGILNGWPGLTCLEVLELEKKGKIVGVWHKVWNAKEDGAKGLPLKNPEGKTVHRVVLRCAPWSSQGWSKDSPGFAFWYEAQKRERPEMSYGTNMLRTVEDSICTHIHMVSHRYAVKRENPRDLLTYHSVCLLEWDHGKYTTVAETAYLNGIGGFKGKSNFYADKDQPRTKLYDTMPAEMILPWRTNLAEIRCYDVEAKNLDEFWSYLKKYEGNHQRRT
;
A
#
# COMPACT_ATOMS: atom_id res chain seq x y z
N MET A 1 13.73 -22.49 57.74
CA MET A 1 12.38 -22.03 58.13
C MET A 1 12.37 -20.56 57.82
N ASP A 2 11.89 -20.20 56.64
CA ASP A 2 11.55 -18.83 56.27
C ASP A 2 10.30 -18.95 55.39
N GLU A 3 9.22 -18.34 55.86
CA GLU A 3 7.89 -18.33 55.23
C GLU A 3 7.91 -17.38 54.03
N LEU A 4 7.66 -17.92 52.83
CA LEU A 4 7.32 -17.14 51.64
C LEU A 4 5.79 -16.98 51.61
N ALA A 5 5.33 -15.78 51.93
CA ALA A 5 3.94 -15.38 51.75
C ALA A 5 3.64 -15.20 50.24
N THR A 6 2.79 -16.08 49.70
CA THR A 6 2.19 -15.94 48.37
C THR A 6 1.05 -14.93 48.41
N LEU A 7 1.20 -13.85 47.66
CA LEU A 7 0.18 -12.82 47.43
C LEU A 7 -0.62 -13.23 46.17
N GLU A 8 -1.82 -13.77 46.37
CA GLU A 8 -2.77 -13.99 45.28
C GLU A 8 -3.45 -12.67 44.92
N VAL A 9 -3.26 -12.21 43.69
CA VAL A 9 -3.94 -11.05 43.12
C VAL A 9 -5.03 -11.57 42.18
N SER A 10 -6.30 -11.50 42.60
CA SER A 10 -7.44 -11.81 41.74
C SER A 10 -7.73 -10.62 40.82
N ALA A 11 -7.48 -10.78 39.52
CA ALA A 11 -7.84 -9.81 38.50
C ALA A 11 -9.23 -10.16 37.94
N GLU A 12 -10.28 -9.62 38.56
CA GLU A 12 -11.59 -9.51 37.90
C GLU A 12 -11.56 -8.25 37.01
N GLY A 13 -11.24 -8.45 35.73
CA GLY A 13 -11.25 -7.38 34.72
C GLY A 13 -12.62 -7.26 34.05
N GLU A 14 -13.37 -6.22 34.38
CA GLU A 14 -14.54 -5.76 33.63
C GLU A 14 -14.13 -5.35 32.21
N THR A 15 -14.58 -6.10 31.19
CA THR A 15 -14.42 -5.73 29.78
C THR A 15 -15.35 -4.58 29.43
N THR A 16 -14.86 -3.35 29.56
CA THR A 16 -15.50 -2.17 28.99
C THR A 16 -15.21 -2.11 27.49
N THR A 17 -16.21 -2.43 26.67
CA THR A 17 -16.17 -2.17 25.23
C THR A 17 -16.23 -0.66 25.01
N THR A 18 -15.10 -0.06 24.61
CA THR A 18 -15.07 1.33 24.12
C THR A 18 -15.83 1.43 22.80
N PRO A 19 -16.69 2.46 22.62
CA PRO A 19 -17.35 2.69 21.34
C PRO A 19 -16.33 3.16 20.30
N ASP A 20 -16.39 2.57 19.10
CA ASP A 20 -15.64 3.00 17.92
C ASP A 20 -15.97 4.47 17.60
N VAL A 21 -15.07 5.37 17.96
CA VAL A 21 -15.12 6.76 17.50
C VAL A 21 -14.50 6.79 16.10
N GLU A 22 -15.35 6.83 15.07
CA GLU A 22 -14.92 7.16 13.70
C GLU A 22 -14.38 8.60 13.70
N VAL A 23 -13.06 8.74 13.73
CA VAL A 23 -12.38 10.02 13.47
C VAL A 23 -12.45 10.29 11.96
N PRO A 24 -13.04 11.42 11.50
CA PRO A 24 -13.06 11.75 10.08
C PRO A 24 -11.63 11.97 9.57
N ALA A 25 -11.16 11.05 8.72
CA ALA A 25 -9.81 11.02 8.19
C ALA A 25 -9.57 12.04 7.05
N ASP A 26 -10.40 13.08 6.90
CA ASP A 26 -10.53 13.86 5.67
C ASP A 26 -10.03 15.31 5.76
N GLY A 27 -9.82 15.85 6.98
CA GLY A 27 -9.36 17.23 7.19
C GLY A 27 -7.86 17.45 6.90
N GLU A 28 -6.97 16.72 7.57
CA GLU A 28 -5.51 16.85 7.41
C GLU A 28 -4.98 16.16 6.14
N PHE A 29 -5.74 15.19 5.62
CA PHE A 29 -5.41 14.34 4.48
C PHE A 29 -5.43 15.03 3.13
N ARG A 30 -6.33 16.00 2.93
CA ARG A 30 -6.49 16.66 1.62
C ARG A 30 -5.25 17.47 1.23
N ILE A 31 -4.49 17.91 2.22
CA ILE A 31 -3.38 18.86 2.07
C ILE A 31 -2.05 18.14 1.78
N LEU A 32 -1.80 16.96 2.39
CA LEU A 32 -0.65 16.11 2.04
C LEU A 32 -0.79 15.49 0.64
N MET A 33 -2.01 15.10 0.27
CA MET A 33 -2.31 14.60 -1.08
C MET A 33 -2.15 15.68 -2.14
N GLN A 34 -2.52 16.94 -1.87
CA GLN A 34 -2.29 18.04 -2.81
C GLN A 34 -0.80 18.28 -3.10
N SER A 35 0.08 18.19 -2.09
CA SER A 35 1.54 18.32 -2.29
C SER A 35 2.10 17.18 -3.15
N LEU A 36 1.72 15.93 -2.87
CA LEU A 36 2.13 14.76 -3.67
C LEU A 36 1.49 14.74 -5.08
N GLU A 37 0.28 15.26 -5.22
CA GLU A 37 -0.38 15.41 -6.53
C GLU A 37 0.24 16.54 -7.35
N ASP A 38 0.68 17.63 -6.73
CA ASP A 38 1.38 18.72 -7.41
C ASP A 38 2.81 18.31 -7.82
N ASP A 39 3.49 17.48 -7.03
CA ASP A 39 4.73 16.81 -7.41
C ASP A 39 4.53 15.82 -8.56
N ASN A 40 3.47 15.01 -8.51
CA ASN A 40 3.11 14.10 -9.61
C ASN A 40 2.70 14.84 -10.89
N LYS A 41 2.01 15.99 -10.81
CA LYS A 41 1.68 16.79 -12.01
C LYS A 41 2.94 17.31 -12.72
N SER A 42 4.03 17.56 -12.00
CA SER A 42 5.31 17.94 -12.61
C SER A 42 6.03 16.77 -13.27
N GLN A 43 5.79 15.53 -12.81
CA GLN A 43 6.39 14.31 -13.34
C GLN A 43 5.54 13.60 -14.41
N ASP A 44 4.22 13.82 -14.43
CA ASP A 44 3.30 13.25 -15.43
C ASP A 44 3.69 13.66 -16.86
N GLY A 45 4.43 14.77 -17.06
CA GLY A 45 4.99 15.13 -18.37
C GLY A 45 6.21 14.30 -18.81
N GLU A 46 6.99 13.80 -17.86
CA GLU A 46 8.23 13.02 -18.11
C GLU A 46 7.91 11.52 -18.20
N TRP A 47 6.92 11.04 -17.44
CA TRP A 47 6.41 9.66 -17.54
C TRP A 47 5.63 9.37 -18.83
N VAL A 48 5.02 10.40 -19.45
CA VAL A 48 4.41 10.25 -20.77
C VAL A 48 5.46 9.94 -21.83
N GLN A 49 6.67 10.53 -21.73
CA GLN A 49 7.75 10.26 -22.68
C GLN A 49 8.36 8.86 -22.51
N LEU A 50 8.48 8.34 -21.27
CA LEU A 50 8.97 6.98 -21.01
C LEU A 50 7.95 5.88 -21.33
N ALA A 51 6.65 6.20 -21.39
CA ALA A 51 5.61 5.28 -21.82
C ALA A 51 5.37 5.30 -23.34
N GLU A 52 5.85 6.34 -24.05
CA GLU A 52 5.72 6.51 -25.51
C GLU A 52 6.79 5.74 -26.33
N GLU A 53 7.81 5.14 -25.70
CA GLU A 53 8.84 4.34 -26.40
C GLU A 53 8.46 2.86 -26.60
N LEU A 54 7.22 2.47 -26.30
CA LEU A 54 6.70 1.12 -26.61
C LEU A 54 6.00 1.12 -27.98
N PRO A 55 6.28 0.13 -28.86
CA PRO A 55 5.82 0.17 -30.25
C PRO A 55 4.30 0.21 -30.39
N GLU A 56 3.82 1.26 -31.07
CA GLU A 56 2.43 1.45 -31.49
C GLU A 56 2.03 0.39 -32.53
N SER A 57 1.52 -0.77 -32.09
CA SER A 57 0.52 -1.55 -32.84
C SER A 57 0.11 -2.83 -32.11
N ALA A 58 -1.00 -2.77 -31.36
CA ALA A 58 -1.72 -3.97 -30.95
C ALA A 58 -3.25 -3.74 -30.89
N PRO A 59 -4.07 -4.74 -31.25
CA PRO A 59 -5.51 -4.61 -31.46
C PRO A 59 -6.31 -4.40 -30.16
N THR A 60 -7.50 -3.81 -30.30
CA THR A 60 -8.41 -3.25 -29.29
C THR A 60 -9.12 -4.23 -28.34
N SER A 61 -8.48 -5.34 -27.96
CA SER A 61 -9.02 -6.33 -27.00
C SER A 61 -7.93 -6.97 -26.14
N SER A 62 -6.90 -6.23 -25.72
CA SER A 62 -5.95 -6.73 -24.74
C SER A 62 -6.54 -6.59 -23.33
N ASN A 63 -6.61 -7.70 -22.60
CA ASN A 63 -6.80 -7.63 -21.16
C ASN A 63 -5.69 -6.75 -20.57
N PRO A 64 -5.95 -5.96 -19.52
CA PRO A 64 -4.90 -5.22 -18.84
C PRO A 64 -3.81 -6.20 -18.42
N VAL A 65 -2.58 -5.91 -18.83
CA VAL A 65 -1.41 -6.68 -18.44
C VAL A 65 -0.64 -5.95 -17.34
N ASP A 66 0.05 -6.66 -16.47
CA ASP A 66 1.04 -6.07 -15.57
C ASP A 66 2.30 -5.64 -16.33
N ASP A 67 3.30 -5.16 -15.59
CA ASP A 67 4.61 -4.79 -16.13
C ASP A 67 5.32 -5.96 -16.84
N GLU A 68 4.89 -7.20 -16.62
CA GLU A 68 5.45 -8.43 -17.19
C GLU A 68 4.63 -9.01 -18.35
N GLY A 69 3.50 -8.36 -18.70
CA GLY A 69 2.66 -8.81 -19.81
C GLY A 69 1.61 -9.87 -19.40
N GLU A 70 1.48 -10.20 -18.12
CA GLU A 70 0.48 -11.15 -17.63
C GLU A 70 -0.86 -10.48 -17.37
N SER A 71 -1.97 -11.19 -17.61
CA SER A 71 -3.30 -10.64 -17.38
C SER A 71 -3.51 -10.34 -15.89
N LEU A 72 -3.74 -9.06 -15.56
CA LEU A 72 -4.03 -8.60 -14.19
C LEU A 72 -5.27 -9.27 -13.57
N TYR A 73 -6.18 -9.74 -14.41
CA TYR A 73 -7.47 -10.30 -14.01
C TYR A 73 -7.57 -11.69 -14.61
N GLY A 74 -6.73 -12.59 -14.07
CA GLY A 74 -6.62 -14.00 -14.47
C GLY A 74 -7.90 -14.80 -14.27
N GLN A 75 -7.83 -16.10 -14.50
CA GLN A 75 -8.95 -17.01 -14.27
C GLN A 75 -9.30 -17.06 -12.78
N PRO A 76 -10.60 -17.09 -12.42
CA PRO A 76 -11.02 -17.35 -11.04
C PRO A 76 -10.31 -18.57 -10.46
N LEU A 77 -9.86 -18.44 -9.20
CA LEU A 77 -9.37 -19.58 -8.44
C LEU A 77 -10.46 -20.66 -8.34
N SER A 78 -10.05 -21.92 -8.15
CA SER A 78 -11.01 -22.94 -7.77
C SER A 78 -11.62 -22.60 -6.40
N VAL A 79 -12.82 -23.12 -6.12
CA VAL A 79 -13.51 -22.91 -4.82
C VAL A 79 -12.61 -23.33 -3.64
N LYS A 80 -11.83 -24.41 -3.80
CA LYS A 80 -10.91 -24.91 -2.78
C LYS A 80 -9.75 -23.94 -2.54
N GLU A 81 -9.06 -23.50 -3.59
CA GLU A 81 -7.95 -22.56 -3.48
C GLU A 81 -8.39 -21.21 -2.94
N ALA A 82 -9.55 -20.71 -3.39
CA ALA A 82 -10.14 -19.48 -2.89
C ALA A 82 -10.47 -19.58 -1.39
N ALA A 83 -11.01 -20.71 -0.93
CA ALA A 83 -11.30 -20.94 0.49
C ALA A 83 -10.03 -21.02 1.34
N GLU A 84 -8.94 -21.59 0.80
CA GLU A 84 -7.65 -21.72 1.47
C GLU A 84 -6.93 -20.38 1.60
N LYS A 85 -6.85 -19.60 0.51
CA LYS A 85 -6.24 -18.27 0.52
C LYS A 85 -7.06 -17.26 1.33
N MET A 86 -8.38 -17.41 1.35
CA MET A 86 -9.31 -16.54 2.08
C MET A 86 -10.14 -17.31 3.11
N PRO A 87 -9.53 -17.69 4.25
CA PRO A 87 -10.23 -18.39 5.32
C PRO A 87 -11.37 -17.51 5.88
N PRO A 88 -12.46 -18.12 6.36
CA PRO A 88 -13.51 -17.38 7.04
C PRO A 88 -12.97 -16.71 8.32
N GLY A 89 -13.49 -15.54 8.66
CA GLY A 89 -13.09 -14.82 9.87
C GLY A 89 -13.53 -13.35 9.86
N GLY A 90 -13.25 -12.65 10.96
CA GLY A 90 -13.30 -11.18 11.06
C GLY A 90 -11.91 -10.56 10.79
N GLY A 91 -11.79 -9.24 10.91
CA GLY A 91 -10.51 -8.54 10.77
C GLY A 91 -10.08 -8.30 9.32
N GLY A 92 -8.76 -8.26 9.08
CA GLY A 92 -8.17 -7.95 7.78
C GLY A 92 -8.26 -6.47 7.39
N LEU A 93 -7.36 -6.03 6.51
CA LEU A 93 -7.41 -4.69 5.94
C LEU A 93 -8.60 -4.55 4.99
N ILE A 94 -9.29 -3.41 5.08
CA ILE A 94 -10.42 -3.05 4.24
C ILE A 94 -9.97 -2.10 3.14
N TYR A 95 -10.40 -2.40 1.92
CA TYR A 95 -10.17 -1.58 0.74
C TYR A 95 -11.48 -1.29 0.04
N THR A 96 -11.52 -0.14 -0.64
CA THR A 96 -12.70 0.29 -1.38
C THR A 96 -12.29 0.52 -2.82
N ALA A 97 -12.90 -0.22 -3.74
CA ALA A 97 -12.63 -0.12 -5.17
C ALA A 97 -13.80 0.50 -5.92
N THR A 98 -13.47 1.23 -6.98
CA THR A 98 -14.46 1.83 -7.88
C THR A 98 -14.63 0.95 -9.11
N LEU A 99 -15.86 0.51 -9.35
CA LEU A 99 -16.22 -0.28 -10.52
C LEU A 99 -16.66 0.66 -11.65
N ILE A 100 -15.86 0.68 -12.71
CA ILE A 100 -16.11 1.47 -13.92
C ILE A 100 -16.89 0.61 -14.91
N PRO A 101 -18.09 1.02 -15.34
CA PRO A 101 -18.84 0.29 -16.36
C PRO A 101 -18.04 0.17 -17.66
N ASP A 102 -18.16 -0.97 -18.34
CA ASP A 102 -17.38 -1.28 -19.54
C ASP A 102 -17.66 -0.33 -20.71
N ASP A 103 -18.86 0.24 -20.76
CA ASP A 103 -19.28 1.18 -21.79
C ASP A 103 -18.75 2.61 -21.59
N PHE A 104 -18.15 2.94 -20.43
CA PHE A 104 -17.53 4.25 -20.20
C PHE A 104 -16.39 4.55 -21.18
N PHE A 105 -15.67 3.52 -21.61
CA PHE A 105 -14.56 3.67 -22.55
C PHE A 105 -15.03 3.94 -23.98
N LYS A 106 -16.30 3.63 -24.29
CA LYS A 106 -16.92 3.94 -25.58
C LYS A 106 -17.47 5.37 -25.63
N ASP A 107 -17.71 6.00 -24.48
CA ASP A 107 -18.31 7.32 -24.35
C ASP A 107 -17.35 8.32 -23.68
N GLN A 108 -16.70 9.15 -24.48
CA GLN A 108 -15.74 10.15 -24.00
C GLN A 108 -16.34 11.14 -22.98
N LYS A 109 -17.67 11.34 -22.94
CA LYS A 109 -18.31 12.20 -21.93
C LYS A 109 -18.32 11.51 -20.57
N LEU A 110 -18.57 10.21 -20.51
CA LEU A 110 -18.55 9.44 -19.27
C LEU A 110 -17.12 9.30 -18.73
N ALA A 111 -16.14 9.13 -19.61
CA ALA A 111 -14.73 9.13 -19.23
C ALA A 111 -14.29 10.42 -18.49
N LYS A 112 -14.91 11.58 -18.79
CA LYS A 112 -14.65 12.84 -18.06
C LYS A 112 -15.06 12.77 -16.59
N LEU A 113 -16.03 11.92 -16.23
CA LEU A 113 -16.55 11.79 -14.86
C LEU A 113 -15.64 10.96 -13.96
N VAL A 114 -14.78 10.11 -14.55
CA VAL A 114 -13.86 9.22 -13.82
C VAL A 114 -12.59 9.94 -13.38
N GLY A 115 -12.36 11.17 -13.86
CA GLY A 115 -11.19 11.98 -13.46
C GLY A 115 -9.90 11.57 -14.18
N LYS A 116 -9.04 12.56 -14.48
CA LYS A 116 -7.79 12.37 -15.24
C LYS A 116 -6.73 11.54 -14.49
N GLY A 117 -6.85 11.42 -13.17
CA GLY A 117 -5.92 10.63 -12.35
C GLY A 117 -6.13 9.12 -12.49
N ILE A 118 -7.33 8.68 -12.87
CA ILE A 118 -7.70 7.26 -12.96
C ILE A 118 -7.48 6.71 -14.37
N LEU A 119 -7.70 7.50 -15.41
CA LEU A 119 -7.56 7.06 -16.80
C LEU A 119 -6.24 7.52 -17.40
N ASN A 120 -5.72 6.78 -18.39
CA ASN A 120 -4.57 7.22 -19.20
C ASN A 120 -4.88 8.53 -19.97
N SER A 121 -3.87 9.16 -20.57
CA SER A 121 -3.99 10.42 -21.33
C SER A 121 -5.07 10.32 -22.42
N GLU A 122 -5.11 9.19 -23.11
CA GLU A 122 -6.08 8.86 -24.16
C GLU A 122 -7.49 8.50 -23.65
N ARG A 123 -7.61 8.21 -22.35
CA ARG A 123 -8.83 7.74 -21.68
C ARG A 123 -9.38 6.41 -22.19
N THR A 124 -8.49 5.58 -22.72
CA THR A 124 -8.77 4.25 -23.25
C THR A 124 -8.61 3.16 -22.19
N ALA A 125 -7.81 3.43 -21.15
CA ALA A 125 -7.49 2.46 -20.10
C ALA A 125 -7.48 3.07 -18.70
N ILE A 126 -7.68 2.21 -17.69
CA ILE A 126 -7.50 2.56 -16.28
C ILE A 126 -6.00 2.49 -15.99
N LYS A 127 -5.45 3.55 -15.40
CA LYS A 127 -4.06 3.59 -14.91
C LYS A 127 -3.91 2.57 -13.77
N PRO A 128 -2.94 1.64 -13.87
CA PRO A 128 -2.65 0.73 -12.77
C PRO A 128 -1.92 1.46 -11.64
N ARG A 129 -1.86 0.81 -10.47
CA ARG A 129 -1.13 1.23 -9.27
C ARG A 129 -1.46 2.67 -8.85
N ARG A 130 -2.75 3.02 -8.89
CA ARG A 130 -3.25 4.29 -8.36
C ARG A 130 -3.85 4.08 -6.96
N PRO A 131 -3.75 5.09 -6.07
CA PRO A 131 -4.42 5.02 -4.77
C PRO A 131 -5.95 4.86 -4.90
N SER A 132 -6.53 5.43 -5.96
CA SER A 132 -7.91 5.15 -6.33
C SER A 132 -7.97 3.80 -7.06
N LEU A 133 -8.47 2.78 -6.36
CA LEU A 133 -8.53 1.40 -6.82
C LEU A 133 -9.66 1.20 -7.85
N ALA A 134 -9.47 1.75 -9.05
CA ALA A 134 -10.43 1.61 -10.13
C ALA A 134 -10.22 0.29 -10.91
N VAL A 135 -11.31 -0.36 -11.28
CA VAL A 135 -11.31 -1.58 -12.09
C VAL A 135 -12.53 -1.61 -12.99
N ARG A 136 -12.43 -2.24 -14.17
CA ARG A 136 -13.59 -2.46 -15.05
C ARG A 136 -14.56 -3.43 -14.38
N SER A 137 -15.87 -3.18 -14.50
CA SER A 137 -16.89 -4.04 -13.90
C SER A 137 -16.76 -5.48 -14.39
N SER A 138 -16.71 -5.70 -15.72
CA SER A 138 -16.49 -7.04 -16.28
C SER A 138 -15.27 -7.76 -15.69
N ASN A 139 -14.10 -7.12 -15.68
CA ASN A 139 -12.86 -7.68 -15.12
C ASN A 139 -13.00 -8.05 -13.64
N PHE A 140 -13.71 -7.24 -12.86
CA PHE A 140 -13.95 -7.55 -11.46
C PHE A 140 -14.83 -8.80 -11.31
N PHE A 141 -16.01 -8.80 -11.94
CA PHE A 141 -16.99 -9.88 -11.79
C PHE A 141 -16.55 -11.20 -12.43
N GLN A 142 -15.79 -11.16 -13.53
CA GLN A 142 -15.24 -12.37 -14.14
C GLN A 142 -14.16 -13.04 -13.28
N SER A 143 -13.60 -12.33 -12.30
CA SER A 143 -12.53 -12.82 -11.40
C SER A 143 -13.07 -13.30 -10.04
N LEU A 144 -14.41 -13.37 -9.89
CA LEU A 144 -15.07 -13.77 -8.65
C LEU A 144 -15.26 -15.29 -8.57
N THR A 145 -14.97 -15.84 -7.40
CA THR A 145 -15.26 -17.23 -7.03
C THR A 145 -16.27 -17.26 -5.89
N LYS A 146 -17.38 -17.99 -6.03
CA LYS A 146 -18.35 -18.17 -4.94
C LYS A 146 -17.88 -19.28 -4.00
N VAL A 147 -17.66 -18.96 -2.73
CA VAL A 147 -17.24 -19.88 -1.67
C VAL A 147 -18.30 -19.89 -0.58
N GLY A 148 -19.30 -20.77 -0.72
CA GLY A 148 -20.48 -20.77 0.15
C GLY A 148 -21.29 -19.47 0.00
N PRO A 149 -21.54 -18.71 1.08
CA PRO A 149 -22.22 -17.40 1.02
C PRO A 149 -21.30 -16.24 0.60
N ARG A 150 -19.98 -16.48 0.47
CA ARG A 150 -18.97 -15.46 0.23
C ARG A 150 -18.59 -15.39 -1.25
N TYR A 151 -18.15 -14.22 -1.69
CA TYR A 151 -17.53 -14.02 -3.01
C TYR A 151 -16.09 -13.56 -2.82
N ILE A 152 -15.16 -14.26 -3.46
CA ILE A 152 -13.73 -13.98 -3.38
C ILE A 152 -13.26 -13.50 -4.76
N PHE A 153 -12.77 -12.27 -4.82
CA PHE A 153 -12.06 -11.72 -5.97
C PHE A 153 -10.63 -12.23 -5.98
N SER A 154 -10.19 -12.82 -7.10
CA SER A 154 -8.87 -13.46 -7.19
C SER A 154 -7.87 -12.79 -8.14
N GLY A 155 -8.28 -11.73 -8.85
CA GLY A 155 -7.38 -10.93 -9.68
C GLY A 155 -6.44 -10.03 -8.87
N ILE A 156 -5.63 -9.25 -9.58
CA ILE A 156 -4.74 -8.22 -9.04
C ILE A 156 -5.46 -6.87 -9.12
N LEU A 157 -6.00 -6.40 -7.99
CA LEU A 157 -6.86 -5.21 -7.98
C LEU A 157 -6.08 -3.95 -8.38
N ASN A 158 -6.49 -3.31 -9.48
CA ASN A 158 -5.84 -2.12 -10.04
C ASN A 158 -4.33 -2.31 -10.28
N GLY A 159 -3.84 -3.53 -10.46
CA GLY A 159 -2.41 -3.79 -10.67
C GLY A 159 -1.53 -3.66 -9.43
N TRP A 160 -2.10 -3.66 -8.23
CA TRP A 160 -1.34 -3.75 -6.97
C TRP A 160 -1.07 -5.24 -6.62
N PRO A 161 0.18 -5.72 -6.71
CA PRO A 161 0.50 -7.15 -6.51
C PRO A 161 0.00 -7.72 -5.18
N GLY A 162 0.05 -6.93 -4.10
CA GLY A 162 -0.43 -7.36 -2.79
C GLY A 162 -1.97 -7.37 -2.64
N LEU A 163 -2.72 -6.77 -3.56
CA LEU A 163 -4.19 -6.73 -3.52
C LEU A 163 -4.81 -7.86 -4.36
N THR A 164 -4.50 -9.09 -3.96
CA THR A 164 -5.11 -10.32 -4.48
C THR A 164 -5.97 -10.99 -3.42
N CYS A 165 -6.85 -11.91 -3.85
CA CYS A 165 -7.67 -12.76 -2.97
C CYS A 165 -8.43 -11.93 -1.93
N LEU A 166 -9.44 -11.19 -2.39
CA LEU A 166 -10.20 -10.24 -1.57
C LEU A 166 -11.65 -10.71 -1.41
N GLU A 167 -12.18 -10.69 -0.20
CA GLU A 167 -13.59 -11.00 0.06
C GLU A 167 -14.46 -9.78 -0.21
N VAL A 168 -15.54 -9.98 -0.97
CA VAL A 168 -16.54 -8.94 -1.22
C VAL A 168 -17.46 -8.81 -0.02
N LEU A 169 -17.44 -7.65 0.62
CA LEU A 169 -18.32 -7.33 1.75
C LEU A 169 -19.59 -6.61 1.30
N GLU A 170 -19.46 -5.60 0.44
CA GLU A 170 -20.56 -4.75 0.02
C GLU A 170 -20.41 -4.32 -1.43
N LEU A 171 -21.54 -4.15 -2.11
CA LEU A 171 -21.64 -3.46 -3.39
C LEU A 171 -22.58 -2.27 -3.22
N GLU A 172 -22.15 -1.12 -3.69
CA GLU A 172 -22.86 0.14 -3.57
C GLU A 172 -22.97 0.85 -4.92
N LYS A 173 -24.06 1.58 -5.10
CA LYS A 173 -24.35 2.39 -6.28
C LYS A 173 -24.26 3.86 -5.91
N LYS A 174 -23.60 4.65 -6.76
CA LYS A 174 -23.54 6.10 -6.58
C LYS A 174 -24.95 6.72 -6.66
N GLY A 175 -25.33 7.46 -5.62
CA GLY A 175 -26.59 8.19 -5.55
C GLY A 175 -26.63 9.41 -6.46
N LYS A 176 -27.81 10.03 -6.57
CA LYS A 176 -27.99 11.30 -7.30
C LYS A 176 -27.39 12.48 -6.53
N ILE A 177 -27.35 12.40 -5.21
CA ILE A 177 -26.75 13.40 -4.33
C ILE A 177 -25.25 13.10 -4.23
N VAL A 178 -24.42 14.12 -4.46
CA VAL A 178 -22.96 14.00 -4.41
C VAL A 178 -22.54 13.48 -3.04
N GLY A 179 -21.69 12.45 -3.02
CA GLY A 179 -21.17 11.83 -1.80
C GLY A 179 -22.05 10.71 -1.22
N VAL A 180 -23.31 10.57 -1.67
CA VAL A 180 -24.20 9.51 -1.17
C VAL A 180 -24.03 8.24 -1.98
N TRP A 181 -23.89 7.11 -1.27
CA TRP A 181 -23.82 5.76 -1.83
C TRP A 181 -24.97 4.93 -1.29
N HIS A 182 -25.62 4.17 -2.17
CA HIS A 182 -26.72 3.27 -1.81
C HIS A 182 -26.25 1.83 -1.92
N LYS A 183 -26.36 1.09 -0.82
CA LYS A 183 -26.10 -0.34 -0.78
C LYS A 183 -27.05 -1.09 -1.72
N VAL A 184 -26.49 -1.91 -2.60
CA VAL A 184 -27.25 -2.77 -3.54
C VAL A 184 -27.06 -4.26 -3.27
N TRP A 185 -25.99 -4.63 -2.56
CA TRP A 185 -25.76 -5.98 -2.07
C TRP A 185 -24.85 -5.96 -0.84
N ASN A 186 -25.07 -6.86 0.11
CA ASN A 186 -24.25 -7.01 1.32
C ASN A 186 -24.02 -8.48 1.69
N ALA A 187 -22.79 -8.84 2.05
CA ALA A 187 -22.42 -10.21 2.38
C ALA A 187 -23.16 -10.78 3.59
N LYS A 188 -23.40 -9.96 4.64
CA LYS A 188 -24.09 -10.37 5.86
C LYS A 188 -25.58 -10.55 5.67
N GLU A 189 -26.20 -9.74 4.81
CA GLU A 189 -27.65 -9.75 4.60
C GLU A 189 -28.06 -10.62 3.39
N ASP A 190 -27.47 -10.34 2.23
CA ASP A 190 -27.83 -10.96 0.95
C ASP A 190 -27.01 -12.22 0.71
N GLY A 191 -25.70 -12.15 0.94
CA GLY A 191 -24.78 -13.29 0.80
C GLY A 191 -25.17 -14.45 1.73
N ALA A 192 -25.48 -14.16 3.00
CA ALA A 192 -25.95 -15.14 3.97
C ALA A 192 -27.28 -15.82 3.58
N LYS A 193 -28.15 -15.12 2.86
CA LYS A 193 -29.40 -15.66 2.28
C LYS A 193 -29.17 -16.40 0.96
N GLY A 194 -27.93 -16.48 0.49
CA GLY A 194 -27.57 -17.11 -0.78
C GLY A 194 -27.91 -16.28 -2.03
N LEU A 195 -28.29 -15.01 -1.87
CA LEU A 195 -28.61 -14.13 -3.00
C LEU A 195 -27.35 -13.86 -3.84
N PRO A 196 -27.46 -13.98 -5.18
CA PRO A 196 -26.29 -13.82 -6.03
C PRO A 196 -25.80 -12.38 -6.08
N LEU A 197 -24.48 -12.20 -5.99
CA LEU A 197 -23.83 -10.93 -6.30
C LEU A 197 -23.77 -10.78 -7.82
N LYS A 198 -24.52 -9.82 -8.37
CA LYS A 198 -24.67 -9.63 -9.82
C LYS A 198 -23.83 -8.46 -10.32
N ASN A 199 -23.28 -8.59 -11.53
CA ASN A 199 -22.66 -7.47 -12.23
C ASN A 199 -23.73 -6.40 -12.49
N PRO A 200 -23.58 -5.17 -11.97
CA PRO A 200 -24.57 -4.14 -12.18
C PRO A 200 -24.67 -3.77 -13.66
N GLU A 201 -25.91 -3.62 -14.13
CA GLU A 201 -26.19 -3.21 -15.49
C GLU A 201 -26.16 -1.68 -15.65
N GLY A 202 -25.80 -1.23 -16.86
CA GLY A 202 -25.88 0.16 -17.28
C GLY A 202 -24.69 1.03 -16.90
N LYS A 203 -24.87 2.35 -17.06
CA LYS A 203 -23.82 3.39 -17.04
C LYS A 203 -23.55 3.98 -15.66
N THR A 204 -23.85 3.25 -14.58
CA THR A 204 -23.66 3.81 -13.23
C THR A 204 -22.34 3.33 -12.63
N VAL A 205 -21.56 4.26 -12.08
CA VAL A 205 -20.37 3.91 -11.29
C VAL A 205 -20.80 3.26 -9.99
N HIS A 206 -20.20 2.11 -9.69
CA HIS A 206 -20.40 1.39 -8.44
C HIS A 206 -19.13 1.40 -7.60
N ARG A 207 -19.29 1.05 -6.33
CA ARG A 207 -18.22 0.92 -5.37
C ARG A 207 -18.35 -0.43 -4.70
N VAL A 208 -17.23 -1.10 -4.51
CA VAL A 208 -17.17 -2.39 -3.82
C VAL A 208 -16.28 -2.26 -2.60
N VAL A 209 -16.77 -2.74 -1.46
CA VAL A 209 -16.01 -2.83 -0.22
C VAL A 209 -15.44 -4.22 -0.13
N LEU A 210 -14.13 -4.28 0.01
CA LEU A 210 -13.31 -5.49 -0.08
C LEU A 210 -12.53 -5.68 1.19
N ARG A 211 -12.29 -6.93 1.54
CA ARG A 211 -11.53 -7.32 2.73
C ARG A 211 -10.42 -8.29 2.36
N CYS A 212 -9.20 -7.98 2.78
CA CYS A 212 -8.06 -8.91 2.73
C CYS A 212 -8.22 -10.02 3.78
N ALA A 213 -7.37 -11.05 3.72
CA ALA A 213 -7.42 -12.15 4.68
C ALA A 213 -7.35 -11.65 6.15
N PRO A 214 -8.00 -12.32 7.12
CA PRO A 214 -8.04 -11.91 8.52
C PRO A 214 -6.69 -11.49 9.14
N TRP A 215 -5.62 -12.20 8.79
CA TRP A 215 -4.27 -11.96 9.30
C TRP A 215 -3.66 -10.65 8.78
N SER A 216 -4.16 -10.07 7.69
CA SER A 216 -3.53 -8.89 7.08
C SER A 216 -3.66 -7.62 7.91
N SER A 217 -4.54 -7.59 8.93
CA SER A 217 -4.55 -6.51 9.92
C SER A 217 -3.38 -6.58 10.89
N GLN A 218 -2.63 -7.68 10.91
CA GLN A 218 -1.51 -7.92 11.81
C GLN A 218 -0.14 -7.81 11.11
N GLY A 219 -0.08 -7.84 9.78
CA GLY A 219 1.17 -7.74 9.01
C GLY A 219 0.98 -8.05 7.52
N TRP A 220 2.08 -8.01 6.75
CA TRP A 220 2.05 -8.33 5.32
C TRP A 220 1.99 -9.83 5.02
N SER A 221 2.39 -10.67 5.97
CA SER A 221 2.35 -12.13 5.83
C SER A 221 1.72 -12.80 7.04
N LYS A 222 0.99 -13.89 6.78
CA LYS A 222 0.42 -14.75 7.82
C LYS A 222 1.51 -15.35 8.71
N ASP A 223 2.62 -15.75 8.11
CA ASP A 223 3.70 -16.48 8.79
C ASP A 223 4.76 -15.53 9.37
N SER A 224 4.67 -14.24 9.03
CA SER A 224 5.51 -13.18 9.56
C SER A 224 4.69 -11.92 9.86
N PRO A 225 3.92 -11.91 10.97
CA PRO A 225 3.14 -10.75 11.36
C PRO A 225 4.05 -9.57 11.72
N GLY A 226 3.52 -8.35 11.62
CA GLY A 226 4.18 -7.09 11.89
C GLY A 226 4.29 -6.21 10.65
N PHE A 227 4.07 -4.90 10.84
CA PHE A 227 4.34 -3.86 9.84
C PHE A 227 5.70 -3.23 10.11
N ALA A 228 6.73 -4.06 10.14
CA ALA A 228 8.12 -3.63 10.28
C ALA A 228 8.95 -4.34 9.22
N PHE A 229 9.86 -3.63 8.55
CA PHE A 229 10.81 -4.26 7.64
C PHE A 229 12.23 -3.72 7.84
N TRP A 230 13.21 -4.53 7.46
CA TRP A 230 14.62 -4.17 7.38
C TRP A 230 15.15 -4.49 5.99
N TYR A 231 15.65 -3.46 5.32
CA TYR A 231 16.37 -3.61 4.06
C TYR A 231 17.88 -3.66 4.35
N GLU A 232 18.42 -4.88 4.32
CA GLU A 232 19.78 -5.23 4.72
C GLU A 232 20.77 -4.99 3.56
N ALA A 233 20.91 -3.72 3.14
CA ALA A 233 21.64 -3.34 1.93
C ALA A 233 23.16 -3.52 2.03
N GLN A 234 23.72 -3.50 3.24
CA GLN A 234 25.18 -3.47 3.48
C GLN A 234 25.73 -4.78 4.05
N LYS A 235 24.84 -5.69 4.46
CA LYS A 235 25.19 -6.84 5.29
C LYS A 235 25.64 -8.06 4.48
N ARG A 236 25.10 -8.24 3.27
CA ARG A 236 25.29 -9.43 2.43
C ARG A 236 25.84 -9.07 1.06
N GLU A 237 26.29 -10.07 0.31
CA GLU A 237 26.72 -9.89 -1.09
C GLU A 237 25.60 -9.33 -1.98
N ARG A 238 24.34 -9.54 -1.59
CA ARG A 238 23.15 -9.02 -2.27
C ARG A 238 22.21 -8.39 -1.24
N PRO A 239 21.58 -7.24 -1.56
CA PRO A 239 20.57 -6.66 -0.70
C PRO A 239 19.43 -7.64 -0.47
N GLU A 240 18.94 -7.70 0.77
CA GLU A 240 17.81 -8.53 1.16
C GLU A 240 16.80 -7.72 1.96
N MET A 241 15.55 -8.18 1.96
CA MET A 241 14.49 -7.60 2.77
C MET A 241 13.95 -8.65 3.73
N SER A 242 14.01 -8.35 5.02
CA SER A 242 13.31 -9.08 6.08
C SER A 242 12.14 -8.23 6.59
N TYR A 243 11.02 -8.86 6.98
CA TYR A 243 9.83 -8.14 7.44
C TYR A 243 9.03 -8.96 8.44
N GLY A 244 8.25 -8.28 9.28
CA GLY A 244 7.50 -8.87 10.37
C GLY A 244 8.40 -9.59 11.39
N THR A 245 7.87 -10.61 12.05
CA THR A 245 8.64 -11.42 13.02
C THR A 245 9.84 -12.16 12.41
N ASN A 246 9.88 -12.40 11.10
CA ASN A 246 11.03 -12.99 10.43
C ASN A 246 12.28 -12.11 10.54
N MET A 247 12.14 -10.80 10.77
CA MET A 247 13.28 -9.93 11.08
C MET A 247 14.09 -10.45 12.28
N LEU A 248 13.43 -11.07 13.26
CA LEU A 248 14.10 -11.61 14.45
C LEU A 248 14.99 -12.83 14.15
N ARG A 249 14.78 -13.49 13.01
CA ARG A 249 15.57 -14.65 12.59
C ARG A 249 16.84 -14.26 11.86
N THR A 250 16.90 -13.04 11.32
CA THR A 250 18.04 -12.53 10.57
C THR A 250 18.95 -11.63 11.42
N VAL A 251 18.61 -11.36 12.68
CA VAL A 251 19.41 -10.53 13.59
C VAL A 251 20.77 -11.21 13.82
N GLU A 252 21.85 -10.51 13.49
CA GLU A 252 23.20 -10.92 13.86
C GLU A 252 23.45 -10.65 15.34
N ASP A 253 24.48 -11.28 15.91
CA ASP A 253 24.89 -11.05 17.31
C ASP A 253 25.53 -9.65 17.54
N SER A 254 25.39 -8.73 16.59
CA SER A 254 25.89 -7.37 16.69
C SER A 254 25.13 -6.55 17.71
N ILE A 255 25.87 -5.75 18.47
CA ILE A 255 25.32 -4.94 19.55
C ILE A 255 25.17 -3.50 19.06
N CYS A 256 23.96 -2.96 19.19
CA CYS A 256 23.73 -1.52 19.03
C CYS A 256 24.41 -0.78 20.17
N THR A 257 25.48 -0.05 19.86
CA THR A 257 26.29 0.68 20.86
C THR A 257 25.73 2.07 21.15
N HIS A 258 25.09 2.71 20.16
CA HIS A 258 24.49 4.04 20.31
C HIS A 258 23.19 4.16 19.52
N ILE A 259 22.31 5.04 20.00
CA ILE A 259 21.07 5.43 19.33
C ILE A 259 21.02 6.95 19.31
N HIS A 260 20.86 7.53 18.12
CA HIS A 260 20.74 8.98 17.94
C HIS A 260 19.39 9.31 17.34
N MET A 261 18.70 10.30 17.93
CA MET A 261 17.53 10.89 17.28
C MET A 261 18.00 12.03 16.38
N VAL A 262 17.72 11.91 15.08
CA VAL A 262 18.08 12.89 14.06
C VAL A 262 16.79 13.46 13.47
N SER A 263 16.65 14.78 13.51
CA SER A 263 15.53 15.49 12.89
C SER A 263 16.03 16.39 11.76
N HIS A 264 15.41 16.28 10.59
CA HIS A 264 15.75 17.07 9.41
C HIS A 264 14.48 17.50 8.66
N ARG A 265 14.60 18.35 7.64
CA ARG A 265 13.50 18.81 6.79
C ARG A 265 13.83 18.48 5.35
N TYR A 266 12.91 17.82 4.65
CA TYR A 266 13.12 17.46 3.25
C TYR A 266 13.46 18.67 2.38
N ALA A 267 14.53 18.57 1.60
CA ALA A 267 14.85 19.55 0.57
C ALA A 267 13.77 19.55 -0.54
N VAL A 268 13.05 20.67 -0.65
CA VAL A 268 12.09 20.93 -1.73
C VAL A 268 12.55 22.13 -2.56
N LYS A 269 12.26 22.12 -3.86
CA LYS A 269 12.71 23.19 -4.79
C LYS A 269 12.21 24.58 -4.37
N ARG A 270 11.02 24.62 -3.78
CA ARG A 270 10.40 25.83 -3.25
C ARG A 270 9.66 25.46 -1.98
N GLU A 271 10.21 25.85 -0.85
CA GLU A 271 9.57 25.67 0.45
C GLU A 271 8.31 26.54 0.52
N ASN A 272 7.22 25.92 0.97
CA ASN A 272 6.03 26.61 1.45
C ASN A 272 6.11 26.73 3.00
N PRO A 273 5.27 27.56 3.64
CA PRO A 273 5.30 27.73 5.10
C PRO A 273 5.13 26.43 5.90
N ARG A 274 4.49 25.39 5.34
CA ARG A 274 4.35 24.09 5.99
C ARG A 274 5.66 23.29 5.95
N ASP A 275 6.41 23.36 4.85
CA ASP A 275 7.72 22.71 4.74
C ASP A 275 8.72 23.30 5.75
N LEU A 276 8.55 24.58 6.08
CA LEU A 276 9.32 25.24 7.15
C LEU A 276 9.00 24.71 8.56
N LEU A 277 7.83 24.12 8.75
CA LEU A 277 7.32 23.64 10.05
C LEU A 277 7.33 22.11 10.18
N THR A 278 7.55 21.39 9.08
CA THR A 278 7.48 19.93 9.06
C THR A 278 8.88 19.34 9.15
N TYR A 279 9.15 18.62 10.25
CA TYR A 279 10.39 17.87 10.44
C TYR A 279 10.11 16.37 10.33
N HIS A 280 11.02 15.67 9.67
CA HIS A 280 11.10 14.22 9.69
C HIS A 280 12.12 13.81 10.74
N SER A 281 11.77 12.86 11.59
CA SER A 281 12.66 12.36 12.64
C SER A 281 12.93 10.88 12.46
N VAL A 282 14.18 10.49 12.61
CA VAL A 282 14.66 9.11 12.48
C VAL A 282 15.54 8.75 13.67
N CYS A 283 15.63 7.45 13.95
CA CYS A 283 16.61 6.90 14.87
C CYS A 283 17.77 6.33 14.06
N LEU A 284 18.97 6.87 14.25
CA LEU A 284 20.21 6.28 13.72
C LEU A 284 20.76 5.30 14.77
N LEU A 285 21.01 4.07 14.35
CA LEU A 285 21.57 3.00 15.16
C LEU A 285 23.03 2.78 14.77
N GLU A 286 23.94 2.89 15.73
CA GLU A 286 25.36 2.55 15.56
C GLU A 286 25.66 1.17 16.12
N TRP A 287 26.38 0.36 15.35
CA TRP A 287 26.68 -1.03 15.69
C TRP A 287 28.15 -1.21 16.04
N ASP A 288 28.44 -2.15 16.94
CA ASP A 288 29.79 -2.52 17.37
C ASP A 288 30.72 -2.97 16.23
N HIS A 289 30.17 -3.58 15.18
CA HIS A 289 30.94 -4.00 14.01
C HIS A 289 31.48 -2.84 13.16
N GLY A 290 30.94 -1.62 13.30
CA GLY A 290 31.45 -0.40 12.65
C GLY A 290 31.51 -0.45 11.11
N LYS A 291 30.61 -1.22 10.46
CA LYS A 291 30.59 -1.40 8.99
C LYS A 291 29.57 -0.52 8.30
N TYR A 292 28.45 -0.29 8.97
CA TYR A 292 27.31 0.50 8.53
C TYR A 292 26.54 0.96 9.76
N THR A 293 25.55 1.82 9.54
CA THR A 293 24.56 2.26 10.51
C THR A 293 23.19 1.92 9.96
N THR A 294 22.20 1.82 10.84
CA THR A 294 20.82 1.58 10.43
C THR A 294 19.97 2.78 10.76
N VAL A 295 19.23 3.27 9.77
CA VAL A 295 18.20 4.30 9.96
C VAL A 295 16.87 3.61 10.21
N ALA A 296 16.28 3.83 11.38
CA ALA A 296 14.94 3.40 11.73
C ALA A 296 13.97 4.60 11.70
N GLU A 297 12.87 4.46 10.96
CA GLU A 297 11.82 5.49 10.87
C GLU A 297 10.42 4.88 10.97
N THR A 298 9.46 5.71 11.39
CA THR A 298 8.03 5.41 11.26
C THR A 298 7.44 6.17 10.09
N ALA A 299 6.53 5.54 9.36
CA ALA A 299 5.85 6.20 8.25
C ALA A 299 4.52 5.52 7.92
N TYR A 300 3.80 6.04 6.93
CA TYR A 300 2.54 5.44 6.49
C TYR A 300 2.74 4.00 5.99
N LEU A 301 1.79 3.13 6.37
CA LEU A 301 1.80 1.74 5.96
C LEU A 301 1.79 1.62 4.43
N ASN A 302 2.62 0.73 3.89
CA ASN A 302 2.92 0.52 2.47
C ASN A 302 3.46 1.77 1.76
N GLY A 303 4.02 2.75 2.48
CA GLY A 303 4.46 3.99 1.86
C GLY A 303 5.60 3.77 0.86
N ILE A 304 6.57 2.90 1.19
CA ILE A 304 7.67 2.59 0.28
C ILE A 304 7.25 1.66 -0.87
N GLY A 305 6.50 0.60 -0.58
CA GLY A 305 5.98 -0.31 -1.62
C GLY A 305 5.05 0.40 -2.59
N GLY A 306 4.14 1.22 -2.06
CA GLY A 306 3.24 2.09 -2.83
C GLY A 306 3.96 3.15 -3.65
N PHE A 307 5.16 3.55 -3.22
CA PHE A 307 5.99 4.55 -3.88
C PHE A 307 7.20 3.92 -4.59
N LYS A 308 7.06 2.68 -5.10
CA LYS A 308 8.05 2.01 -5.97
C LYS A 308 9.46 1.89 -5.35
N GLY A 309 9.54 1.68 -4.05
CA GLY A 309 10.80 1.52 -3.32
C GLY A 309 11.63 2.79 -3.17
N LYS A 310 11.07 3.97 -3.50
CA LYS A 310 11.81 5.24 -3.44
C LYS A 310 12.08 5.63 -1.99
N SER A 311 13.31 5.40 -1.55
CA SER A 311 13.81 5.82 -0.25
C SER A 311 14.85 6.92 -0.41
N ASN A 312 14.81 7.94 0.46
CA ASN A 312 15.80 9.01 0.45
C ASN A 312 17.19 8.53 0.91
N PHE A 313 17.28 7.34 1.48
CA PHE A 313 18.52 6.75 1.96
C PHE A 313 19.30 5.99 0.89
N TYR A 314 18.82 5.91 -0.37
CA TYR A 314 19.52 5.21 -1.46
C TYR A 314 19.66 6.05 -2.73
N ALA A 315 20.81 5.95 -3.39
CA ALA A 315 21.17 6.73 -4.58
C ALA A 315 20.22 6.52 -5.77
N ASP A 316 19.59 5.36 -5.87
CA ASP A 316 18.74 4.93 -6.99
C ASP A 316 17.27 5.35 -6.88
N LYS A 317 16.86 6.11 -5.85
CA LYS A 317 15.44 6.47 -5.62
C LYS A 317 14.72 7.13 -6.81
N ASP A 318 15.44 7.76 -7.73
CA ASP A 318 14.86 8.45 -8.88
C ASP A 318 14.80 7.55 -10.12
N GLN A 319 15.35 6.33 -10.03
CA GLN A 319 15.23 5.33 -11.09
C GLN A 319 13.78 4.85 -11.22
N PRO A 320 13.35 4.43 -12.42
CA PRO A 320 11.99 3.90 -12.63
C PRO A 320 11.66 2.71 -11.73
N ARG A 321 12.68 1.91 -11.40
CA ARG A 321 12.63 0.71 -10.58
C ARG A 321 13.88 0.70 -9.68
N THR A 322 13.68 0.70 -8.35
CA THR A 322 14.77 0.77 -7.36
C THR A 322 15.17 -0.62 -6.91
N LYS A 323 16.42 -0.79 -6.46
CA LYS A 323 16.91 -2.05 -5.87
C LYS A 323 16.06 -2.46 -4.67
N LEU A 324 15.64 -1.49 -3.86
CA LEU A 324 14.78 -1.74 -2.71
C LEU A 324 13.43 -2.32 -3.17
N TYR A 325 12.83 -1.77 -4.22
CA TYR A 325 11.59 -2.33 -4.80
C TYR A 325 11.78 -3.74 -5.34
N ASP A 326 12.93 -4.03 -5.96
CA ASP A 326 13.23 -5.35 -6.52
C ASP A 326 13.34 -6.45 -5.45
N THR A 327 13.68 -6.07 -4.21
CA THR A 327 13.71 -7.00 -3.08
C THR A 327 12.37 -7.15 -2.35
N MET A 328 11.38 -6.30 -2.65
CA MET A 328 10.09 -6.36 -1.97
C MET A 328 9.27 -7.54 -2.44
N PRO A 329 8.71 -8.36 -1.52
CA PRO A 329 7.74 -9.37 -1.89
C PRO A 329 6.41 -8.71 -2.30
N ALA A 330 5.62 -9.40 -3.11
CA ALA A 330 4.40 -8.86 -3.70
C ALA A 330 3.40 -8.34 -2.65
N GLU A 331 3.27 -9.01 -1.51
CA GLU A 331 2.39 -8.63 -0.41
C GLU A 331 2.73 -7.27 0.25
N MET A 332 3.95 -6.75 0.08
CA MET A 332 4.35 -5.42 0.56
C MET A 332 4.10 -4.32 -0.48
N ILE A 333 3.79 -4.70 -1.74
CA ILE A 333 3.53 -3.78 -2.84
C ILE A 333 2.02 -3.50 -2.91
N LEU A 334 1.62 -2.54 -2.08
CA LEU A 334 0.24 -2.15 -1.82
C LEU A 334 0.09 -0.62 -1.90
N PRO A 335 -1.13 -0.09 -2.10
CA PRO A 335 -1.35 1.34 -1.94
C PRO A 335 -1.07 1.76 -0.50
N TRP A 336 -0.48 2.94 -0.33
CA TRP A 336 -0.17 3.46 1.00
C TRP A 336 -1.45 3.74 1.80
N ARG A 337 -1.35 3.56 3.12
CA ARG A 337 -2.41 3.82 4.09
C ARG A 337 -1.92 4.80 5.13
N THR A 338 -2.53 5.97 5.12
CA THR A 338 -2.18 7.11 5.98
C THR A 338 -2.81 7.02 7.38
N ASN A 339 -3.76 6.12 7.59
CA ASN A 339 -4.38 5.86 8.89
C ASN A 339 -3.71 4.71 9.67
N LEU A 340 -2.60 4.19 9.14
CA LEU A 340 -1.80 3.11 9.74
C LEU A 340 -0.33 3.44 9.57
N ALA A 341 0.52 2.86 10.40
CA ALA A 341 1.96 3.08 10.37
C ALA A 341 2.72 1.78 10.12
N GLU A 342 3.92 1.93 9.56
CA GLU A 342 4.95 0.90 9.45
C GLU A 342 6.27 1.43 10.03
N ILE A 343 7.09 0.51 10.53
CA ILE A 343 8.48 0.76 10.93
C ILE A 343 9.39 0.31 9.79
N ARG A 344 10.39 1.13 9.47
CA ARG A 344 11.32 0.87 8.36
C ARG A 344 12.73 0.99 8.86
N CYS A 345 13.54 -0.03 8.61
CA CYS A 345 14.96 -0.05 8.90
C CYS A 345 15.76 -0.11 7.59
N TYR A 346 16.73 0.79 7.44
CA TYR A 346 17.58 0.88 6.25
C TYR A 346 19.05 0.85 6.65
N ASP A 347 19.82 -0.09 6.12
CA ASP A 347 21.26 -0.01 6.27
C ASP A 347 21.82 1.04 5.31
N VAL A 348 22.62 1.95 5.85
CA VAL A 348 23.30 3.01 5.11
C VAL A 348 24.81 2.88 5.28
N GLU A 349 25.57 3.25 4.24
CA GLU A 349 27.04 3.05 4.18
C GLU A 349 27.83 3.80 5.26
N ALA A 350 27.22 4.76 5.95
CA ALA A 350 27.85 5.48 7.05
C ALA A 350 28.09 4.56 8.24
N LYS A 351 29.26 4.65 8.89
CA LYS A 351 29.65 3.74 9.99
C LYS A 351 29.36 4.27 11.39
N ASN A 352 29.11 5.57 11.53
CA ASN A 352 28.86 6.29 12.77
C ASN A 352 28.12 7.61 12.48
N LEU A 353 27.75 8.35 13.52
CA LEU A 353 27.05 9.63 13.41
C LEU A 353 27.77 10.67 12.54
N ASP A 354 29.09 10.81 12.66
CA ASP A 354 29.86 11.81 11.90
C ASP A 354 29.87 11.50 10.40
N GLU A 355 30.03 10.22 10.05
CA GLU A 355 29.90 9.75 8.67
C GLU A 355 28.46 9.88 8.18
N PHE A 356 27.46 9.68 9.03
CA PHE A 356 26.05 9.84 8.66
C PHE A 356 25.69 11.30 8.36
N TRP A 357 26.21 12.26 9.13
CA TRP A 357 26.09 13.68 8.78
C TRP A 357 26.75 14.01 7.45
N SER A 358 27.93 13.43 7.20
CA SER A 358 28.61 13.58 5.91
C SER A 358 27.82 12.93 4.76
N TYR A 359 27.12 11.83 5.05
CA TYR A 359 26.22 11.17 4.11
C TYR A 359 25.02 12.06 3.77
N LEU A 360 24.35 12.65 4.76
CA LEU A 360 23.22 13.56 4.55
C LEU A 360 23.61 14.82 3.78
N LYS A 361 24.80 15.39 4.03
CA LYS A 361 25.32 16.56 3.29
C LYS A 361 25.42 16.36 1.79
N LYS A 362 25.58 15.11 1.31
CA LYS A 362 25.60 14.79 -0.13
C LYS A 362 24.27 15.05 -0.83
N TYR A 363 23.23 15.34 -0.06
CA TYR A 363 21.87 15.48 -0.51
C TYR A 363 21.30 16.88 -0.23
N GLU A 364 22.00 17.70 0.56
CA GLU A 364 21.59 19.08 0.86
C GLU A 364 21.56 19.97 -0.40
N GLY A 365 20.55 20.85 -0.47
CA GLY A 365 20.49 21.98 -1.40
C GLY A 365 19.38 21.93 -2.45
N ASN A 366 18.95 23.11 -2.93
CA ASN A 366 17.74 23.30 -3.76
C ASN A 366 17.73 22.53 -5.10
N HIS A 367 18.88 22.05 -5.55
CA HIS A 367 19.04 21.32 -6.80
C HIS A 367 19.07 19.80 -6.61
N GLN A 368 19.29 19.35 -5.38
CA GLN A 368 19.29 17.94 -5.01
C GLN A 368 17.99 17.70 -4.26
N ARG A 369 17.02 17.04 -4.89
CA ARG A 369 15.72 16.73 -4.27
C ARG A 369 15.90 15.65 -3.19
N ARG A 370 16.73 15.82 -2.15
CA ARG A 370 16.97 14.77 -1.13
C ARG A 370 17.28 15.43 0.23
N THR A 371 16.80 14.76 1.29
CA THR A 371 16.92 15.03 2.76
C THR A 371 17.14 16.43 3.28
#